data_AF-A0A971S5K7-F1
#
_entry.id   AF-A0A971S5K7-F1
#
_cell.length_a   1.000
_cell.length_b   1.000
_cell.length_c   1.000
_cell.angle_alpha   90.00
_cell.angle_beta   90.00
_cell.angle_gamma   90.00
#
_symmetry.space_group_name_H-M   'P 1'
#
loop_
_entity.id
_entity.type
_entity.pdbx_description
1 polymer ?
#
loop_
_entity_poly.entity_id
_entity_poly.type
_entity_poly.pdbx_seq_one_letter_code
_entity_poly.pdbx_strand_id
1 'polypeptide(L)'
;MNTGLIKQRDFFLLILGKLVSLLGCNMQRFALSLYALSLTGSATIFATGYIKKIKVGRLCYMSFILIAISILVMALIPSKAMIRTFNGHLIPYIVLSIISFMTGVLATIANIAMGTIFNQVTPIELMGRTSTVFNLAVTIFIPIGQMLFGYLYDIISASYVILVSGAILIFTIKRYKALLTELDEPEDGMEGNVLGEI
;
A
#
# COMPACT_ATOMS: atom_id res chain seq x y z
N MET A 1 -15.21 -20.70 19.19
CA MET A 1 -15.56 -19.90 18.00
C MET A 1 -17.03 -20.16 17.70
N ASN A 2 -17.91 -19.15 17.84
CA ASN A 2 -19.36 -19.31 17.79
C ASN A 2 -19.83 -19.53 16.34
N THR A 3 -20.21 -20.75 15.97
CA THR A 3 -20.56 -21.18 14.60
C THR A 3 -21.86 -20.57 14.06
N GLY A 4 -22.58 -19.77 14.86
CA GLY A 4 -23.76 -19.02 14.44
C GLY A 4 -23.48 -17.83 13.50
N LEU A 5 -22.26 -17.27 13.50
CA LEU A 5 -21.92 -16.10 12.66
C LEU A 5 -21.91 -16.44 11.16
N ILE A 6 -21.40 -17.62 10.80
CA ILE A 6 -21.29 -18.06 9.40
C ILE A 6 -22.67 -18.43 8.82
N LYS A 7 -23.63 -18.84 9.68
CA LYS A 7 -24.97 -19.25 9.29
C LYS A 7 -25.98 -18.09 9.20
N GLN A 8 -25.59 -16.89 9.62
CA GLN A 8 -26.44 -15.71 9.40
C GLN A 8 -26.41 -15.32 7.92
N ARG A 9 -27.61 -15.32 7.31
CA ARG A 9 -27.84 -14.95 5.92
C ARG A 9 -27.18 -13.60 5.56
N ASP A 10 -27.17 -12.67 6.49
CA ASP A 10 -26.61 -11.33 6.30
C ASP A 10 -25.07 -11.34 6.20
N PHE A 11 -24.41 -12.21 6.97
CA PHE A 11 -22.97 -12.39 6.90
C PHE A 11 -22.55 -13.06 5.58
N PHE A 12 -23.30 -14.07 5.13
CA PHE A 12 -23.09 -14.70 3.84
C PHE A 12 -23.29 -13.72 2.67
N LEU A 13 -24.35 -12.89 2.73
CA LEU A 13 -24.62 -11.83 1.74
C LEU A 13 -23.51 -10.77 1.73
N LEU A 14 -22.97 -10.38 2.90
CA LEU A 14 -21.84 -9.45 2.99
C LEU A 14 -20.56 -10.02 2.34
N ILE A 15 -20.26 -11.30 2.58
CA ILE A 15 -19.11 -11.98 1.95
C ILE A 15 -19.27 -11.99 0.43
N LEU A 16 -20.45 -12.39 -0.07
CA LEU A 16 -20.75 -12.37 -1.51
C LEU A 16 -20.61 -10.97 -2.11
N GLY A 17 -21.15 -9.95 -1.45
CA GLY A 17 -21.04 -8.55 -1.90
C GLY A 17 -19.59 -8.08 -1.97
N LYS A 18 -18.78 -8.39 -0.95
CA LYS A 18 -17.35 -8.03 -0.92
C LYS A 18 -16.56 -8.78 -2.00
N LEU A 19 -16.89 -10.04 -2.27
CA LEU A 19 -16.27 -10.83 -3.35
C LEU A 19 -16.56 -10.23 -4.72
N VAL A 20 -17.83 -9.91 -5.01
CA VAL A 20 -18.23 -9.30 -6.29
C VAL A 20 -17.57 -7.92 -6.44
N SER A 21 -17.56 -7.10 -5.39
CA SER A 21 -16.91 -5.78 -5.40
C SER A 21 -15.39 -5.89 -5.61
N LEU A 22 -14.72 -6.84 -4.94
CA LEU A 22 -13.30 -7.10 -5.13
C LEU A 22 -12.97 -7.56 -6.54
N LEU A 23 -13.78 -8.47 -7.12
CA LEU A 23 -13.62 -8.89 -8.50
C LEU A 23 -13.73 -7.70 -9.46
N GLY A 24 -14.80 -6.92 -9.36
CA GLY A 24 -15.01 -5.74 -10.20
C GLY A 24 -13.89 -4.71 -10.07
N CYS A 25 -13.49 -4.34 -8.86
CA CYS A 25 -12.42 -3.37 -8.61
C CYS A 25 -11.06 -3.84 -9.15
N ASN A 26 -10.70 -5.12 -8.96
CA ASN A 26 -9.42 -5.64 -9.45
C ASN A 26 -9.42 -5.76 -10.98
N MET A 27 -10.53 -6.21 -11.58
CA MET A 27 -10.69 -6.24 -13.04
C MET A 27 -10.59 -4.84 -13.64
N GLN A 28 -11.29 -3.85 -13.08
CA GLN A 28 -11.24 -2.46 -13.56
C GLN A 28 -9.84 -1.86 -13.42
N ARG A 29 -9.17 -2.06 -12.27
CA ARG A 29 -7.79 -1.58 -12.07
C ARG A 29 -6.82 -2.15 -13.09
N PHE A 30 -6.94 -3.44 -13.39
CA PHE A 30 -6.12 -4.11 -14.39
C PHE A 30 -6.45 -3.68 -15.83
N ALA A 31 -7.74 -3.52 -16.15
CA ALA A 31 -8.16 -3.04 -17.46
C ALA A 31 -7.70 -1.59 -17.70
N LEU A 32 -7.79 -0.72 -16.69
CA LEU A 32 -7.35 0.67 -16.79
C LEU A 32 -5.84 0.78 -17.00
N SER A 33 -5.04 -0.07 -16.33
CA SER A 33 -3.59 -0.07 -16.52
C SER A 33 -3.17 -0.55 -17.90
N LEU A 34 -3.82 -1.59 -18.45
CA LEU A 34 -3.60 -2.04 -19.83
C LEU A 34 -4.04 -1.01 -20.87
N TYR A 35 -5.22 -0.40 -20.67
CA TYR A 35 -5.74 0.63 -21.58
C TYR A 35 -4.85 1.87 -21.61
N ALA A 36 -4.35 2.29 -20.45
CA ALA A 36 -3.36 3.35 -20.36
C ALA A 36 -2.09 2.97 -21.15
N LEU A 37 -1.52 1.79 -20.90
CA LEU A 37 -0.32 1.30 -21.59
C LEU A 37 -0.51 1.25 -23.12
N SER A 38 -1.67 0.78 -23.61
CA SER A 38 -1.95 0.72 -25.04
C SER A 38 -2.06 2.10 -25.70
N LEU A 39 -2.56 3.11 -24.97
CA LEU A 39 -2.69 4.47 -25.48
C LEU A 39 -1.37 5.24 -25.46
N THR A 40 -0.56 5.06 -24.41
CA THR A 40 0.60 5.92 -24.16
C THR A 40 1.94 5.30 -24.55
N GLY A 41 1.98 4.01 -24.95
CA GLY A 41 3.21 3.29 -25.31
C GLY A 41 4.19 3.08 -24.14
N SER A 42 3.91 3.67 -22.98
CA SER A 42 4.64 3.54 -21.73
C SER A 42 3.67 3.69 -20.56
N ALA A 43 3.71 2.73 -19.61
CA ALA A 43 2.88 2.72 -18.40
C ALA A 43 3.12 3.94 -17.49
N THR A 44 4.21 4.68 -17.72
CA THR A 44 4.63 5.87 -16.96
C THR A 44 3.67 7.06 -17.16
N ILE A 45 3.12 7.25 -18.36
CA ILE A 45 2.50 8.53 -18.74
C ILE A 45 1.17 8.81 -17.99
N PHE A 46 0.44 7.79 -17.56
CA PHE A 46 -0.79 8.01 -16.77
C PHE A 46 -0.50 8.42 -15.32
N ALA A 47 0.60 7.92 -14.73
CA ALA A 47 1.07 8.42 -13.43
C ALA A 47 1.68 9.83 -13.52
N THR A 48 2.18 10.18 -14.71
CA THR A 48 3.04 11.35 -14.97
C THR A 48 2.34 12.47 -15.74
N GLY A 49 1.09 12.30 -16.20
CA GLY A 49 0.36 13.27 -17.04
C GLY A 49 0.21 14.67 -16.41
N TYR A 50 0.20 14.76 -15.09
CA TYR A 50 0.23 16.03 -14.35
C TYR A 50 1.53 16.27 -13.56
N ILE A 51 2.45 15.29 -13.54
CA ILE A 51 3.68 15.29 -12.73
C ILE A 51 4.86 14.90 -13.62
N LYS A 52 5.15 15.67 -14.66
CA LYS A 52 6.19 15.39 -15.66
C LYS A 52 7.65 15.39 -15.13
N LYS A 53 7.87 15.40 -13.80
CA LYS A 53 9.20 15.48 -13.16
C LYS A 53 9.42 14.61 -11.92
N ILE A 54 8.43 13.87 -11.42
CA ILE A 54 8.64 13.04 -10.24
C ILE A 54 8.83 11.58 -10.66
N LYS A 55 10.10 11.18 -10.58
CA LYS A 55 10.62 9.84 -10.39
C LYS A 55 9.72 9.01 -9.45
N VAL A 56 9.01 8.00 -9.97
CA VAL A 56 7.95 7.25 -9.27
C VAL A 56 8.53 6.48 -8.08
N GLY A 57 9.77 6.00 -8.19
CA GLY A 57 10.51 5.36 -7.10
C GLY A 57 10.70 6.31 -5.91
N ARG A 58 11.15 7.54 -6.18
CA ARG A 58 11.27 8.60 -5.18
C ARG A 58 9.93 8.98 -4.53
N LEU A 59 8.84 9.07 -5.29
CA LEU A 59 7.50 9.35 -4.73
C LEU A 59 7.07 8.25 -3.76
N CYS A 60 7.23 6.99 -4.17
CA CYS A 60 6.94 5.81 -3.36
C CYS A 60 7.73 5.84 -2.03
N TYR A 61 9.04 6.10 -2.11
CA TYR A 61 9.92 6.24 -0.95
C TYR A 61 9.45 7.34 0.01
N MET A 62 9.13 8.52 -0.52
CA MET A 62 8.67 9.66 0.31
C MET A 62 7.33 9.38 0.97
N SER A 63 6.37 8.78 0.25
CA SER A 63 5.06 8.40 0.80
C SER A 63 5.21 7.38 1.93
N PHE A 64 6.03 6.35 1.75
CA PHE A 64 6.28 5.35 2.79
C PHE A 64 6.96 5.93 4.03
N ILE A 65 7.92 6.84 3.87
CA ILE A 65 8.51 7.56 5.01
C ILE A 65 7.47 8.40 5.74
N LEU A 66 6.62 9.12 5.02
CA LEU A 66 5.61 9.98 5.64
C LEU A 66 4.56 9.16 6.42
N ILE A 67 4.20 7.99 5.90
CA ILE A 67 3.35 7.01 6.60
C ILE A 67 4.04 6.53 7.88
N ALA A 68 5.32 6.17 7.81
CA ALA A 68 6.08 5.70 8.97
C ALA A 68 6.16 6.74 10.09
N ILE A 69 6.43 8.00 9.72
CA ILE A 69 6.45 9.13 10.66
C ILE A 69 5.06 9.33 11.26
N SER A 70 4.00 9.31 10.44
CA SER A 70 2.62 9.46 10.91
C SER A 70 2.22 8.34 11.89
N ILE A 71 2.65 7.11 11.65
CA ILE A 71 2.43 5.96 12.56
C ILE A 71 3.17 6.16 13.89
N LEU A 72 4.42 6.65 13.86
CA LEU A 72 5.16 6.95 15.09
C LEU A 72 4.50 8.07 15.92
N VAL A 73 3.99 9.11 15.26
CA VAL A 73 3.20 10.16 15.94
C VAL A 73 1.92 9.55 16.54
N MET A 74 1.29 8.62 15.82
CA MET A 74 0.10 7.90 16.30
C MET A 74 0.39 7.07 17.56
N ALA A 75 1.59 6.50 17.70
CA ALA A 75 1.98 5.70 18.86
C ALA A 75 1.98 6.49 20.18
N LEU A 76 2.19 7.81 20.13
CA LEU A 76 2.26 8.68 21.31
C LEU A 76 0.88 9.00 21.90
N ILE A 77 -0.18 8.88 21.11
CA ILE A 77 -1.56 9.27 21.47
C ILE A 77 -2.19 8.29 22.48
N PRO A 78 -2.15 6.95 22.29
CA PRO A 78 -2.67 6.01 23.28
C PRO A 78 -1.75 5.85 24.50
N SER A 79 -0.64 6.59 24.59
CA SER A 79 0.22 6.54 25.77
C SER A 79 -0.49 7.13 27.00
N LYS A 80 -0.20 6.58 28.18
CA LYS A 80 -0.77 7.02 29.47
C LYS A 80 -0.58 8.52 29.75
N ALA A 81 0.37 9.18 29.07
CA ALA A 81 0.68 10.60 29.21
C ALA A 81 -0.40 11.52 28.61
N MET A 82 -0.93 11.22 27.43
CA MET A 82 -1.99 12.06 26.82
C MET A 82 -3.35 11.88 27.51
N ILE A 83 -3.69 10.64 27.87
CA ILE A 83 -4.97 10.32 28.55
C ILE A 83 -5.06 10.98 29.93
N ARG A 84 -3.92 11.16 30.62
CA ARG A 84 -3.86 11.78 31.95
C ARG A 84 -3.81 13.31 31.92
N THR A 85 -3.35 13.89 30.81
CA THR A 85 -3.24 15.35 30.63
C THR A 85 -4.57 15.97 30.18
N PHE A 86 -5.38 15.23 29.42
CA PHE A 86 -6.71 15.67 29.00
C PHE A 86 -7.77 14.92 29.82
N ASN A 87 -8.48 15.63 30.70
CA ASN A 87 -9.64 15.14 31.48
C ASN A 87 -10.88 14.85 30.57
N GLY A 88 -10.68 14.08 29.49
CA GLY A 88 -11.73 13.69 28.55
C GLY A 88 -11.19 12.87 27.38
N HIS A 89 -11.86 11.74 27.07
CA HIS A 89 -11.49 10.83 25.97
C HIS A 89 -11.72 11.40 24.56
N LEU A 90 -12.39 12.54 24.46
CA LEU A 90 -12.86 13.11 23.19
C LEU A 90 -11.72 13.75 22.37
N ILE A 91 -10.79 14.45 23.03
CA ILE A 91 -9.64 15.10 22.36
C ILE A 91 -8.67 14.07 21.75
N PRO A 92 -8.24 13.01 22.47
CA PRO A 92 -7.42 11.96 21.88
C PRO A 92 -8.09 11.28 20.68
N TYR A 93 -9.40 11.07 20.72
CA TYR A 93 -10.15 10.42 19.63
C TYR A 93 -10.22 11.26 18.35
N ILE A 94 -10.44 12.57 18.47
CA ILE A 94 -10.42 13.50 17.33
C ILE A 94 -9.03 13.52 16.68
N VAL A 95 -7.97 13.64 17.50
CA VAL A 95 -6.58 13.66 17.00
C VAL A 95 -6.24 12.35 16.29
N LEU A 96 -6.66 11.21 16.85
CA LEU A 96 -6.45 9.89 16.27
C LEU A 96 -7.20 9.71 14.94
N SER A 97 -8.41 10.27 14.83
CA SER A 97 -9.19 10.25 13.59
C SER A 97 -8.54 11.09 12.48
N ILE A 98 -8.05 12.29 12.80
CA ILE A 98 -7.34 13.16 11.84
C ILE A 98 -6.07 12.49 11.34
N ILE A 99 -5.26 11.93 12.24
CA ILE A 99 -4.02 11.24 11.86
C ILE A 99 -4.31 9.98 11.03
N SER A 100 -5.34 9.21 11.40
CA SER A 100 -5.76 8.04 10.61
C SER A 100 -6.20 8.44 9.20
N PHE A 101 -6.94 9.54 9.07
CA PHE A 101 -7.31 10.08 7.77
C PHE A 101 -6.10 10.50 6.93
N MET A 102 -5.14 11.22 7.52
CA MET A 102 -3.88 11.59 6.85
C MET A 102 -3.08 10.36 6.42
N THR A 103 -2.95 9.34 7.28
CA THR A 103 -2.28 8.09 6.90
C THR A 103 -2.98 7.37 5.75
N GLY A 104 -4.32 7.41 5.69
CA GLY A 104 -5.09 6.82 4.59
C GLY A 104 -4.86 7.50 3.24
N VAL A 105 -4.77 8.84 3.22
CA VAL A 105 -4.41 9.59 2.01
C VAL A 105 -3.02 9.20 1.52
N LEU A 106 -2.04 9.16 2.43
CA LEU A 106 -0.66 8.80 2.09
C LEU A 106 -0.53 7.35 1.62
N ALA A 107 -1.25 6.43 2.27
CA ALA A 107 -1.30 5.02 1.87
C ALA A 107 -1.91 4.86 0.47
N THR A 108 -2.90 5.68 0.13
CA THR A 108 -3.48 5.68 -1.23
C THR A 108 -2.44 6.11 -2.26
N ILE A 109 -1.68 7.18 -1.99
CA ILE A 109 -0.59 7.63 -2.88
C ILE A 109 0.48 6.54 -3.03
N ALA A 110 0.90 5.91 -1.93
CA ALA A 110 1.88 4.82 -1.95
C ALA A 110 1.36 3.61 -2.76
N ASN A 111 0.09 3.23 -2.59
CA ASN A 111 -0.53 2.14 -3.34
C ASN A 111 -0.59 2.41 -4.84
N ILE A 112 -0.87 3.66 -5.24
CA ILE A 112 -0.84 4.07 -6.65
C ILE A 112 0.59 3.97 -7.18
N ALA A 113 1.58 4.51 -6.47
CA ALA A 113 2.98 4.47 -6.88
C ALA A 113 3.51 3.03 -7.03
N MET A 114 3.18 2.13 -6.09
CA MET A 114 3.52 0.70 -6.21
C MET A 114 2.84 0.04 -7.41
N GLY A 115 1.56 0.35 -7.68
CA GLY A 115 0.87 -0.14 -8.87
C GLY A 115 1.54 0.32 -10.18
N THR A 116 2.03 1.56 -10.22
CA THR A 116 2.77 2.07 -11.37
C THR A 116 4.12 1.39 -11.55
N ILE A 117 4.90 1.21 -10.48
CA ILE A 117 6.18 0.47 -10.52
C ILE A 117 5.93 -0.96 -10.98
N PHE A 118 4.90 -1.62 -10.46
CA PHE A 118 4.52 -2.96 -10.89
C PHE A 118 4.27 -3.01 -12.39
N ASN A 119 3.46 -2.09 -12.94
CA ASN A 119 3.18 -2.03 -14.38
C ASN A 119 4.42 -1.71 -15.24
N GLN A 120 5.44 -1.03 -14.69
CA GLN A 120 6.69 -0.72 -15.39
C GLN A 120 7.64 -1.92 -15.43
N VAL A 121 7.72 -2.69 -14.34
CA VAL A 121 8.63 -3.83 -14.21
C VAL A 121 8.07 -5.11 -14.87
N THR A 122 6.74 -5.24 -14.96
CA THR A 122 6.13 -6.44 -15.56
C THR A 122 5.99 -6.34 -17.08
N PRO A 123 6.48 -7.33 -17.85
CA PRO A 123 6.27 -7.37 -19.29
C PRO A 123 4.79 -7.59 -19.63
N ILE A 124 4.34 -6.98 -20.73
CA ILE A 124 2.93 -6.89 -21.14
C ILE A 124 2.30 -8.28 -21.32
N GLU A 125 3.04 -9.20 -21.93
CA GLU A 125 2.60 -10.59 -22.18
C GLU A 125 2.31 -11.40 -20.91
N LEU A 126 2.98 -11.09 -19.80
CA LEU A 126 2.83 -11.79 -18.53
C LEU A 126 2.07 -10.97 -17.48
N MET A 127 1.66 -9.75 -17.81
CA MET A 127 1.08 -8.78 -16.87
C MET A 127 -0.11 -9.36 -16.08
N GLY A 128 -0.99 -10.11 -16.75
CA GLY A 128 -2.11 -10.80 -16.10
C GLY A 128 -1.66 -11.89 -15.11
N ARG A 129 -0.71 -12.74 -15.52
CA ARG A 129 -0.19 -13.83 -14.68
C ARG A 129 0.53 -13.28 -13.45
N THR A 130 1.41 -12.29 -13.65
CA THR A 130 2.15 -11.67 -12.56
C THR A 130 1.21 -10.91 -11.62
N SER A 131 0.20 -10.21 -12.15
CA SER A 131 -0.79 -9.50 -11.33
C SER A 131 -1.61 -10.44 -10.46
N THR A 132 -2.00 -11.62 -11.00
CA THR A 132 -2.70 -12.63 -10.20
C THR A 132 -1.82 -13.15 -9.05
N VAL A 133 -0.56 -13.50 -9.31
CA VAL A 133 0.36 -13.98 -8.28
C VAL A 133 0.62 -12.91 -7.22
N PHE A 134 0.85 -11.66 -7.66
CA PHE A 134 1.06 -10.52 -6.77
C PHE A 134 -0.15 -10.26 -5.86
N ASN A 135 -1.36 -10.17 -6.44
CA ASN A 135 -2.58 -9.93 -5.68
C ASN A 135 -2.94 -11.11 -4.76
N LEU A 136 -2.64 -12.35 -5.16
CA LEU A 136 -2.79 -13.53 -4.31
C LEU A 136 -1.88 -13.43 -3.08
N ALA A 137 -0.59 -13.11 -3.28
CA ALA A 137 0.34 -12.90 -2.19
C ALA A 137 -0.17 -11.82 -1.23
N VAL A 138 -0.53 -10.64 -1.75
CA VAL A 138 -1.10 -9.54 -0.94
C VAL A 138 -2.34 -9.99 -0.16
N THR A 139 -3.25 -10.72 -0.80
CA THR A 139 -4.50 -11.20 -0.16
C THR A 139 -4.22 -12.17 0.99
N ILE A 140 -3.16 -12.99 0.90
CA ILE A 140 -2.75 -13.92 1.97
C ILE A 140 -2.03 -13.17 3.10
N PHE A 141 -1.16 -12.21 2.78
CA PHE A 141 -0.37 -11.49 3.79
C PHE A 141 -1.19 -10.48 4.61
N ILE A 142 -2.25 -9.88 4.05
CA ILE A 142 -3.12 -8.94 4.77
C ILE A 142 -3.69 -9.54 6.08
N PRO A 143 -4.41 -10.67 6.05
CA PRO A 143 -4.99 -11.25 7.26
C PRO A 143 -3.91 -11.75 8.23
N ILE A 144 -2.78 -12.27 7.73
CA ILE A 144 -1.65 -12.67 8.58
C ILE A 144 -1.14 -11.48 9.39
N GLY A 145 -0.96 -10.31 8.75
CA GLY A 145 -0.60 -9.07 9.42
C GLY A 145 -1.63 -8.67 10.48
N GLN A 146 -2.92 -8.68 10.11
CA GLN A 146 -4.01 -8.34 11.04
C GLN A 146 -4.07 -9.27 12.26
N MET A 147 -3.86 -10.57 12.08
CA MET A 147 -3.83 -11.55 13.17
C MET A 147 -2.62 -11.31 14.08
N LEU A 148 -1.44 -11.07 13.51
CA LEU A 148 -0.24 -10.76 14.28
C LEU A 148 -0.45 -9.48 15.12
N PHE A 149 -0.98 -8.41 14.51
CA PHE A 149 -1.29 -7.17 15.22
C PHE A 149 -2.35 -7.37 16.32
N GLY A 150 -3.40 -8.14 16.06
CA GLY A 150 -4.41 -8.47 17.06
C GLY A 150 -3.82 -9.19 18.26
N TYR A 151 -3.03 -10.23 18.02
CA TYR A 151 -2.35 -10.98 19.08
C TYR A 151 -1.38 -10.10 19.89
N LEU A 152 -0.62 -9.23 19.22
CA LEU A 152 0.28 -8.30 19.90
C LEU A 152 -0.48 -7.30 20.80
N TYR A 153 -1.67 -6.85 20.39
CA TYR A 153 -2.51 -5.96 21.20
C TYR A 153 -3.10 -6.62 22.45
N ASP A 154 -3.29 -7.93 22.45
CA ASP A 154 -3.79 -8.67 23.61
C ASP A 154 -2.72 -8.80 24.72
N ILE A 155 -1.44 -8.83 24.35
CA ILE A 155 -0.30 -9.03 25.28
C ILE A 155 0.34 -7.70 25.69
N ILE A 156 0.46 -6.75 24.76
CA ILE A 156 1.22 -5.51 24.93
C ILE A 156 0.29 -4.30 24.76
N SER A 157 0.50 -3.24 25.55
CA SER A 157 -0.25 -1.99 25.38
C SER A 157 -0.11 -1.44 23.96
N ALA A 158 -1.23 -0.99 23.39
CA ALA A 158 -1.33 -0.58 21.99
C ALA A 158 -0.30 0.47 21.56
N SER A 159 0.10 1.37 22.46
CA SER A 159 1.14 2.37 22.19
C SER A 159 2.48 1.72 21.78
N TYR A 160 2.91 0.66 22.47
CA TYR A 160 4.18 -0.01 22.15
C TYR A 160 4.09 -0.81 20.84
N VAL A 161 2.94 -1.45 20.57
CA VAL A 161 2.72 -2.21 19.33
C VAL A 161 2.80 -1.29 18.10
N ILE A 162 2.17 -0.11 18.16
CA ILE A 162 2.21 0.90 17.10
C ILE A 162 3.64 1.48 16.95
N LEU A 163 4.35 1.68 18.05
CA LEU A 163 5.73 2.17 18.01
C LEU A 163 6.67 1.17 17.31
N VAL A 164 6.57 -0.11 17.68
CA VAL A 164 7.38 -1.18 17.07
C VAL A 164 7.07 -1.31 15.58
N SER A 165 5.80 -1.23 15.17
CA SER A 165 5.44 -1.31 13.75
C SER A 165 5.95 -0.12 12.94
N GLY A 166 5.86 1.10 13.47
CA GLY A 166 6.45 2.28 12.86
C GLY A 166 7.96 2.15 12.69
N ALA A 167 8.67 1.64 13.70
CA ALA A 167 10.11 1.40 13.63
C ALA A 167 10.50 0.35 12.59
N ILE A 168 9.77 -0.77 12.53
CA ILE A 168 9.98 -1.82 11.52
C ILE A 168 9.76 -1.26 10.10
N LEU A 169 8.74 -0.42 9.91
CA LEU A 169 8.45 0.22 8.62
C LEU A 169 9.63 1.10 8.18
N ILE A 170 10.15 1.95 9.07
CA ILE A 170 11.32 2.81 8.78
C ILE A 170 12.54 1.96 8.41
N PHE A 171 12.82 0.90 9.17
CA PHE A 171 13.96 0.03 8.91
C PHE A 171 13.85 -0.65 7.54
N THR A 172 12.66 -1.15 7.22
CA THR A 172 12.34 -1.77 5.93
C THR A 172 12.56 -0.77 4.80
N ILE A 173 11.97 0.42 4.87
CA ILE A 173 12.11 1.45 3.81
C ILE A 173 13.56 1.87 3.62
N LYS A 174 14.35 2.00 4.70
CA LYS A 174 15.79 2.31 4.59
C LYS A 174 16.54 1.22 3.83
N ARG A 175 16.23 -0.06 4.08
CA ARG A 175 16.84 -1.19 3.38
C ARG A 175 16.47 -1.23 1.89
N TYR A 176 15.21 -0.91 1.56
CA TYR A 176 14.72 -0.88 0.17
C TYR A 176 15.02 0.43 -0.57
N LYS A 177 15.66 1.42 0.06
CA LYS A 177 16.02 2.70 -0.55
C LYS A 177 16.89 2.54 -1.80
N ALA A 178 17.88 1.64 -1.77
CA ALA A 178 18.79 1.42 -2.90
C ALA A 178 18.02 0.89 -4.12
N LEU A 179 17.22 -0.16 -3.93
CA LEU A 179 16.39 -0.77 -4.97
C LEU A 179 15.36 0.20 -5.55
N LEU A 180 14.77 1.07 -4.73
CA LEU A 180 13.81 2.09 -5.19
C LEU A 180 14.47 3.24 -5.97
N THR A 181 15.76 3.51 -5.72
CA THR A 181 16.51 4.58 -6.38
C THR A 181 17.09 4.11 -7.73
N GLU A 182 17.40 2.82 -7.84
CA GLU A 182 17.86 2.17 -9.08
C GLU A 182 16.77 2.16 -10.17
N LEU A 183 15.49 2.00 -9.78
CA LEU A 183 14.32 2.10 -10.68
C LEU A 183 14.16 3.49 -11.33
N ASP A 184 14.82 4.51 -10.81
CA ASP A 184 14.74 5.88 -11.28
C ASP A 184 15.95 6.27 -12.14
N GLU A 185 16.97 5.42 -12.30
CA GLU A 185 18.05 5.67 -13.24
C GLU A 185 17.52 5.41 -14.66
N PRO A 186 17.65 6.38 -15.59
CA PRO A 186 17.36 6.08 -16.99
C PRO A 186 18.30 4.95 -17.41
N GLU A 187 17.77 3.91 -18.06
CA GLU A 187 18.58 3.00 -18.87
C GLU A 187 19.27 3.84 -19.96
N ASP A 188 20.43 4.39 -19.64
CA ASP A 188 21.38 4.86 -20.64
C ASP A 188 22.23 3.65 -21.03
N GLY A 189 21.75 2.89 -22.01
CA GLY A 189 22.50 1.74 -22.50
C GLY A 189 21.73 0.66 -23.26
N MET A 190 20.70 0.97 -24.05
CA MET A 190 20.21 0.06 -25.11
C MET A 190 19.75 0.85 -26.35
N GLU A 191 20.57 1.80 -26.82
CA GLU A 191 20.55 2.16 -28.23
C GLU A 191 21.42 1.15 -29.01
N GLY A 192 20.75 0.34 -29.82
CA GLY A 192 21.34 -0.31 -30.99
C GLY A 192 21.84 -1.73 -30.78
N ASN A 193 20.98 -2.74 -31.00
CA ASN A 193 21.28 -3.80 -31.96
C ASN A 193 20.06 -4.68 -32.33
N VAL A 194 19.06 -4.14 -33.05
CA VAL A 194 18.05 -4.99 -33.74
C VAL A 194 17.72 -4.50 -35.15
N LEU A 195 18.61 -3.74 -35.80
CA LEU A 195 18.48 -3.34 -37.20
C LEU A 195 19.68 -3.78 -38.05
N GLY A 196 20.24 -4.95 -37.76
CA GLY A 196 21.40 -5.45 -38.47
C GLY A 196 21.55 -6.95 -38.35
N GLU A 197 20.58 -7.72 -38.83
CA GLU A 197 20.88 -8.88 -39.66
C GLU A 197 19.61 -9.31 -40.40
N ILE A 198 19.86 -9.64 -41.67
CA ILE A 198 18.93 -10.00 -42.73
C ILE A 198 18.43 -11.43 -42.49
#